data_AF-A0A846DHI1-F1
#
_entry.id   AF-A0A846DHI1-F1
#
_cell.length_a   1.000
_cell.length_b   1.000
_cell.length_c   1.000
_cell.angle_alpha   90.00
_cell.angle_beta   90.00
_cell.angle_gamma   90.00
#
_symmetry.space_group_name_H-M   'P 1'
#
loop_
_entity.id
_entity.type
_entity.pdbx_description
1 polymer ?
#
loop_
_entity_poly.entity_id
_entity_poly.type
_entity_poly.pdbx_seq_one_letter_code
_entity_poly.pdbx_strand_id
1 'polypeptide(L)' 'MKTAITSEMIIDKDLIYAKQNLISLPNLFKLQAQKTPEEIAIVDRTNSITYQKLDQLTDNLAGYLQEQGVTLNQPVGVL' A
#
# COMPACT_ATOMS: atom_id res chain seq x y z
N MET A 1 -19.78 -20.60 42.65
CA MET A 1 -20.66 -20.89 41.49
C MET A 1 -19.89 -20.49 40.25
N LYS A 2 -19.51 -21.47 39.43
CA LYS A 2 -18.70 -21.30 38.22
C LYS A 2 -19.68 -21.09 37.07
N THR A 3 -19.61 -19.98 36.34
CA THR A 3 -20.30 -19.85 35.06
C THR A 3 -19.35 -19.17 34.09
N ALA A 4 -18.91 -19.99 33.14
CA ALA A 4 -18.08 -19.62 32.02
C ALA A 4 -18.83 -18.62 31.14
N ILE A 5 -18.16 -17.54 30.76
CA ILE A 5 -18.51 -16.81 29.54
C ILE A 5 -17.45 -17.17 28.50
N THR A 6 -17.85 -18.14 27.70
CA THR A 6 -17.48 -18.53 26.34
C THR A 6 -16.52 -17.58 25.58
N SER A 7 -15.25 -18.00 25.49
CA SER A 7 -14.51 -18.41 24.28
C SER A 7 -14.75 -17.82 22.88
N GLU A 8 -15.46 -16.72 22.65
CA GLU A 8 -15.53 -16.12 21.31
C GLU A 8 -14.92 -14.72 21.25
N MET A 9 -13.82 -14.62 20.49
CA MET A 9 -13.37 -13.41 19.81
C MET A 9 -12.46 -12.42 20.57
N ILE A 10 -11.51 -12.90 21.36
CA ILE A 10 -10.18 -12.25 21.34
C ILE A 10 -9.49 -12.81 20.09
N ILE A 11 -9.84 -12.30 18.91
CA ILE A 11 -8.87 -12.39 17.82
C ILE A 11 -7.72 -11.55 18.31
N ASP A 12 -6.62 -12.23 18.65
CA ASP A 12 -5.39 -11.59 19.06
C ASP A 12 -5.15 -10.40 18.12
N LYS A 13 -5.15 -9.20 18.68
CA LYS A 13 -4.94 -7.97 17.91
C LYS A 13 -3.61 -8.12 17.16
N ASP A 14 -2.66 -8.85 17.72
CA ASP A 14 -1.37 -9.18 17.11
C ASP A 14 -1.51 -10.08 15.87
N LEU A 15 -2.54 -10.92 15.75
CA LEU A 15 -2.83 -11.69 14.54
C LEU A 15 -3.42 -10.81 13.43
N ILE A 16 -4.24 -9.80 13.80
CA ILE A 16 -4.80 -8.81 12.87
C ILE A 16 -3.71 -7.84 12.41
N TYR A 17 -2.81 -7.42 13.30
CA TYR A 17 -1.64 -6.60 12.98
C TYR A 17 -0.58 -7.39 12.20
N ALA A 18 -0.33 -8.66 12.52
CA ALA A 18 0.61 -9.51 11.77
C ALA A 18 0.15 -9.71 10.32
N LYS A 19 -1.16 -9.86 10.08
CA LYS A 19 -1.70 -9.96 8.71
C LYS A 19 -1.59 -8.66 7.93
N GLN A 20 -1.70 -7.51 8.61
CA GLN A 20 -1.48 -6.17 8.02
C GLN A 20 0.02 -5.81 7.88
N ASN A 21 0.91 -6.49 8.60
CA ASN A 21 2.38 -6.30 8.54
C ASN A 21 3.08 -7.07 7.41
N LEU A 22 2.35 -7.79 6.54
CA LEU A 22 2.93 -8.54 5.42
C LEU A 22 2.75 -7.85 4.06
N ILE A 23 2.00 -6.75 3.99
CA ILE A 23 1.76 -6.04 2.74
C ILE A 23 2.67 -4.82 2.64
N SER A 24 3.41 -4.71 1.53
CA SER A 24 4.30 -3.56 1.29
C SER A 24 3.48 -2.29 1.06
N LEU A 25 4.07 -1.12 1.34
CA LEU A 25 3.43 0.17 1.06
C LEU A 25 2.99 0.32 -0.42
N PRO A 26 3.81 -0.08 -1.43
CA PRO A 26 3.35 -0.10 -2.82
C PRO A 26 2.11 -0.99 -3.05
N ASN A 27 2.03 -2.14 -2.39
CA ASN A 27 0.86 -3.03 -2.52
C ASN A 27 -0.39 -2.43 -1.87
N LEU A 28 -0.27 -1.76 -0.72
CA LEU A 28 -1.37 -1.00 -0.13
C LEU A 28 -1.86 0.11 -1.06
N PHE A 29 -0.92 0.82 -1.69
CA PHE A 29 -1.24 1.84 -2.69
C PHE A 29 -1.99 1.26 -3.89
N LYS A 30 -1.54 0.11 -4.44
CA LYS A 30 -2.25 -0.58 -5.53
C LYS A 30 -3.67 -0.96 -5.17
N LEU A 31 -3.91 -1.45 -3.94
CA LEU A 31 -5.25 -1.77 -3.47
C LEU A 31 -6.14 -0.53 -3.41
N GLN A 32 -5.61 0.61 -2.95
CA GLN A 32 -6.37 1.87 -2.96
C GLN A 32 -6.66 2.33 -4.40
N ALA A 33 -5.68 2.23 -5.30
CA ALA A 33 -5.86 2.64 -6.68
C ALA A 33 -6.88 1.79 -7.44
N GLN A 34 -6.97 0.50 -7.13
CA GLN A 34 -8.01 -0.39 -7.66
C GLN A 34 -9.38 -0.08 -7.07
N LYS A 35 -9.45 0.31 -5.79
CA LYS A 35 -10.70 0.61 -5.10
C LYS A 35 -11.35 1.91 -5.60
N THR A 36 -10.54 2.92 -5.89
CA THR A 36 -11.03 4.25 -6.30
C THR A 36 -10.20 4.82 -7.46
N PRO A 37 -10.25 4.21 -8.66
CA PRO A 37 -9.35 4.53 -9.77
C PRO A 37 -9.53 5.95 -10.32
N GLU A 38 -10.77 6.45 -10.31
CA GLU A 38 -11.15 7.75 -10.87
C GLU A 38 -11.00 8.90 -9.87
N GLU A 39 -10.83 8.59 -8.58
CA GLU A 39 -10.66 9.60 -7.54
C GLU A 39 -9.29 10.27 -7.64
N ILE A 40 -9.23 11.54 -7.23
CA ILE A 40 -8.01 12.33 -7.26
C ILE A 40 -7.04 11.86 -6.17
N ALA A 41 -5.81 11.51 -6.57
CA ALA A 41 -4.74 11.10 -5.66
C ALA A 41 -3.81 12.26 -5.30
N ILE A 42 -3.49 13.12 -6.26
CA ILE A 42 -2.60 14.27 -6.08
C ILE A 42 -3.21 15.49 -6.76
N VAL A 43 -3.13 16.62 -6.08
CA VAL A 43 -3.47 17.95 -6.61
C VAL A 43 -2.24 18.84 -6.46
N ASP A 44 -1.85 19.52 -7.52
CA ASP A 44 -0.86 20.59 -7.51
C ASP A 44 -1.39 21.78 -8.31
N ARG A 45 -1.57 22.93 -7.66
CA ARG A 45 -2.02 24.23 -8.21
C ARG A 45 -3.13 24.16 -9.28
N THR A 46 -2.79 23.79 -10.51
CA THR A 46 -3.69 23.72 -11.68
C THR A 46 -3.94 22.30 -12.18
N ASN A 47 -3.25 21.30 -11.65
CA ASN A 47 -3.24 19.93 -12.11
C ASN A 47 -3.75 18.99 -11.03
N SER A 48 -4.42 17.93 -11.47
CA SER A 48 -4.82 16.83 -10.61
C SER A 48 -4.60 15.53 -11.36
N ILE A 49 -4.15 14.49 -10.66
CA ILE A 49 -4.05 13.15 -11.23
C ILE A 49 -4.85 12.17 -10.39
N THR A 50 -5.52 11.24 -11.07
CA THR A 50 -6.29 10.18 -10.44
C THR A 50 -5.38 9.10 -9.86
N TYR A 51 -5.91 8.28 -8.97
CA TYR A 51 -5.19 7.11 -8.47
C TYR A 51 -4.77 6.16 -9.60
N GLN A 52 -5.62 5.92 -10.60
CA GLN A 52 -5.27 5.09 -11.76
C GLN A 52 -4.08 5.68 -12.52
N LYS A 53 -4.06 7.00 -12.74
CA LYS A 53 -2.96 7.64 -13.47
C LYS A 53 -1.66 7.60 -12.67
N LEU A 54 -1.74 7.82 -11.36
CA LEU A 54 -0.58 7.74 -10.48
C LEU A 54 0.01 6.32 -10.45
N ASP A 55 -0.82 5.29 -10.34
CA ASP A 55 -0.39 3.87 -10.35
C ASP A 55 0.39 3.52 -11.62
N GLN A 56 -0.12 3.92 -12.79
CA GLN A 56 0.57 3.75 -14.07
C GLN A 56 1.93 4.46 -14.11
N LEU A 57 2.01 5.70 -13.60
CA LEU A 57 3.27 6.45 -13.56
C LEU A 57 4.28 5.79 -12.63
N THR A 58 3.84 5.30 -11.47
CA THR A 58 4.71 4.60 -10.51
C THR A 58 5.17 3.24 -11.02
N ASP A 59 4.34 2.50 -11.75
CA ASP A 59 4.73 1.22 -12.36
C ASP A 59 5.80 1.43 -13.45
N ASN A 60 5.66 2.47 -14.27
CA ASN A 60 6.70 2.83 -15.25
C ASN A 60 8.01 3.22 -14.57
N LEU A 61 7.94 4.02 -13.49
CA LEU A 61 9.13 4.38 -12.71
C LEU A 61 9.79 3.14 -12.08
N ALA A 62 9.00 2.21 -11.54
CA ALA A 62 9.52 0.97 -10.97
C ALA A 62 10.22 0.11 -12.02
N GLY A 63 9.64 -0.02 -13.23
CA GLY A 63 10.27 -0.71 -14.36
C GLY A 63 11.59 -0.07 -14.75
N TYR A 64 11.62 1.26 -14.89
CA TYR A 64 12.85 1.99 -15.18
C TYR A 64 13.94 1.77 -14.12
N LEU A 65 13.60 1.85 -12.83
CA LEU A 65 14.57 1.60 -11.75
C LEU A 65 15.12 0.17 -11.77
N GLN A 66 14.28 -0.83 -12.10
CA GLN A 66 14.72 -2.20 -12.28
C GLN A 66 15.69 -2.34 -13.47
N GLU A 67 15.40 -1.67 -14.59
CA GLU A 67 16.31 -1.62 -15.75
C GLU A 67 17.65 -0.94 -15.43
N GLN A 68 17.66 0.05 -14.53
CA GLN A 68 18.90 0.65 -14.00
C GLN A 68 19.63 -0.26 -12.99
N GLY A 69 19.12 -1.45 -12.70
CA GLY A 69 19.75 -2.41 -11.80
C GLY A 69 19.48 -2.15 -10.32
N VAL A 70 18.45 -1.37 -9.96
CA VAL A 70 18.05 -1.19 -8.57
C VAL A 70 17.50 -2.51 -8.02
N THR A 71 18.04 -2.95 -6.88
CA THR A 71 17.65 -4.20 -6.21
C THR A 71 17.17 -3.97 -4.78
N LEU A 72 16.72 -5.05 -4.13
CA LEU A 72 16.26 -4.99 -2.75
C LEU A 72 17.36 -4.42 -1.83
N ASN A 73 16.96 -3.53 -0.91
CA ASN A 73 17.85 -2.85 0.04
C ASN A 73 18.87 -1.89 -0.59
N GLN A 74 18.69 -1.50 -1.86
CA GLN A 74 19.51 -0.50 -2.51
C GLN A 74 18.91 0.92 -2.33
N PRO A 75 19.60 1.85 -1.68
CA PRO A 75 19.11 3.23 -1.54
C PRO A 75 19.04 3.96 -2.88
N VAL A 76 17.98 4.75 -3.08
CA VAL A 76 17.80 5.65 -4.23
C VAL A 76 17.55 7.05 -3.69
N GLY A 77 18.37 8.02 -4.12
CA GLY A 77 18.20 9.42 -3.73
C GLY A 77 17.05 10.08 -4.47
N VAL A 78 16.28 10.92 -3.78
CA VAL A 78 15.29 11.83 -4.34
C VAL A 78 15.75 13.25 -3.98
N LEU A 79 15.88 14.12 -4.97
CA LEU A 79 16.39 15.49 -4.85
C LEU A 79 15.24 16.51 -4.81
#